data_AF-A0A3B9AIK5-F1
#
_entry.id   AF-A0A3B9AIK5-F1
#
_cell.length_a   1.000
_cell.length_b   1.000
_cell.length_c   1.000
_cell.angle_alpha   90.00
_cell.angle_beta   90.00
_cell.angle_gamma   90.00
#
_symmetry.space_group_name_H-M   'P 1'
#
loop_
_entity.id
_entity.type
_entity.pdbx_description
1 polymer ?
#
loop_
_entity_poly.entity_id
_entity_poly.type
_entity_poly.pdbx_seq_one_letter_code
_entity_poly.pdbx_strand_id
1 'polypeptide(L)'
;PPAWMKDNNNMLQGGKLKPDAYASWANYYVKFIQAYEKAGIPVWGLSVQNEPMARQTWESCIYTAEEERDFIKNHLGPTLKKEGLAQKKLIAWDHNRDLIYQRVSTYLNDPEAAKYIWGIGFH
;
A
#
# COMPACT_ATOMS: atom_id res chain seq x y z
N PRO A 1 -1.88 5.34 7.26
CA PRO A 1 -2.24 6.74 6.89
C PRO A 1 -2.51 7.63 8.14
N PRO A 2 -2.26 8.94 8.07
CA PRO A 2 -2.66 9.90 9.11
C PRO A 2 -4.15 9.86 9.41
N ALA A 3 -4.53 10.20 10.64
CA ALA A 3 -5.92 10.16 11.12
C ALA A 3 -6.90 10.85 10.16
N TRP A 4 -6.61 12.07 9.73
CA TRP A 4 -7.49 12.87 8.87
C TRP A 4 -7.73 12.26 7.46
N MET A 5 -6.83 11.40 6.99
CA MET A 5 -6.99 10.64 5.73
C MET A 5 -7.89 9.41 5.88
N LYS A 6 -8.28 9.04 7.10
CA LYS A 6 -9.07 7.84 7.39
C LYS A 6 -10.51 8.17 7.71
N ASP A 7 -11.43 7.28 7.32
CA ASP A 7 -12.88 7.43 7.54
C ASP A 7 -13.28 7.54 9.03
N ASN A 8 -12.47 6.97 9.92
CA ASN A 8 -12.65 6.99 11.37
C ASN A 8 -11.93 8.15 12.08
N ASN A 9 -11.22 9.00 11.34
CA ASN A 9 -10.39 10.09 11.87
C ASN A 9 -9.44 9.65 13.02
N ASN A 10 -8.92 8.42 12.96
CA ASN A 10 -8.06 7.85 13.98
C ASN A 10 -6.97 6.96 13.35
N MET A 11 -5.72 7.07 13.80
CA MET A 11 -4.65 6.21 13.31
C MET A 11 -4.78 4.76 13.82
N LEU A 12 -5.36 4.57 14.99
CA LEU A 12 -5.56 3.27 15.63
C LEU A 12 -6.89 2.64 15.21
N GLN A 13 -7.14 1.40 15.65
CA GLN A 13 -8.48 0.79 15.64
C GLN A 13 -9.06 0.57 14.22
N GLY A 14 -8.20 0.31 13.23
CA GLY A 14 -8.64 0.08 11.85
C GLY A 14 -9.13 1.35 11.18
N GLY A 15 -10.29 1.31 10.53
CA GLY A 15 -10.74 2.35 9.60
C GLY A 15 -10.09 2.19 8.22
N LYS A 16 -10.64 2.88 7.22
CA LYS A 16 -10.20 2.81 5.83
C LYS A 16 -9.63 4.14 5.36
N LEU A 17 -8.74 4.07 4.37
CA LEU A 17 -8.29 5.26 3.66
C LEU A 17 -9.48 5.84 2.88
N LYS A 18 -9.72 7.16 3.02
CA LYS A 18 -10.77 7.83 2.25
C LYS A 18 -10.38 7.90 0.77
N PRO A 19 -11.34 7.77 -0.17
CA PRO A 19 -11.06 7.87 -1.61
C PRO A 19 -10.38 9.19 -2.02
N ASP A 20 -10.77 10.31 -1.41
CA ASP A 20 -10.18 11.64 -1.66
C ASP A 20 -8.72 11.76 -1.18
N ALA A 21 -8.28 10.86 -0.30
CA ALA A 21 -6.91 10.81 0.21
C ALA A 21 -5.98 9.92 -0.61
N TYR A 22 -6.46 9.16 -1.61
CA TYR A 22 -5.65 8.17 -2.33
C TYR A 22 -4.42 8.80 -3.03
N ALA A 23 -4.62 9.90 -3.76
CA ALA A 23 -3.52 10.61 -4.41
C ALA A 23 -2.53 11.18 -3.38
N SER A 24 -3.03 11.77 -2.29
CA SER A 24 -2.20 12.30 -1.22
C SER A 24 -1.40 11.21 -0.50
N TRP A 25 -1.98 10.03 -0.30
CA TRP A 25 -1.32 8.89 0.33
C TRP A 25 -0.23 8.30 -0.57
N ALA A 26 -0.48 8.16 -1.88
CA ALA A 26 0.56 7.74 -2.83
C ALA A 26 1.75 8.73 -2.87
N ASN A 27 1.47 10.04 -2.86
CA ASN A 27 2.52 11.07 -2.78
C ASN A 27 3.29 11.02 -1.46
N TYR A 28 2.66 10.57 -0.37
CA TYR A 28 3.34 10.38 0.92
C TYR A 28 4.43 9.31 0.83
N TYR A 29 4.16 8.18 0.15
CA TYR A 29 5.19 7.14 -0.10
C TYR A 29 6.42 7.72 -0.81
N VAL A 30 6.21 8.51 -1.86
CA VAL A 30 7.29 9.15 -2.61
C VAL A 30 8.12 10.07 -1.71
N LYS A 31 7.47 10.96 -0.97
CA LYS A 31 8.15 11.88 -0.06
C LYS A 31 8.93 11.15 1.03
N PHE A 32 8.37 10.07 1.58
CA PHE A 32 9.03 9.23 2.57
C PHE A 32 10.31 8.61 1.99
N ILE A 33 10.20 7.96 0.83
CA ILE A 33 11.34 7.33 0.14
C ILE A 33 12.43 8.37 -0.17
N GLN A 34 12.06 9.48 -0.80
CA GLN A 34 13.00 10.55 -1.16
C GLN A 34 13.68 11.17 0.07
N ALA A 35 12.96 11.34 1.18
CA ALA A 35 13.53 11.88 2.42
C ALA A 35 14.60 10.94 3.00
N TYR A 36 14.33 9.63 3.04
CA TYR A 36 15.30 8.63 3.53
C TYR A 36 16.51 8.53 2.60
N GLU A 37 16.30 8.52 1.29
CA GLU A 37 17.40 8.44 0.33
C GLU A 37 18.27 9.70 0.34
N LYS A 38 17.68 10.88 0.54
CA LYS A 38 18.42 12.13 0.76
C LYS A 38 19.29 12.08 2.01
N ALA A 39 18.86 11.35 3.04
CA ALA A 39 19.64 11.11 4.25
C ALA A 39 20.70 9.98 4.08
N GLY A 40 20.89 9.45 2.86
CA GLY A 40 21.85 8.38 2.58
C GLY A 40 21.35 6.99 2.96
N ILE A 41 20.04 6.82 3.22
CA ILE A 41 19.43 5.55 3.59
C ILE A 41 18.65 5.00 2.39
N PRO A 42 19.21 4.03 1.63
CA PRO A 42 18.52 3.49 0.47
C PRO A 42 17.29 2.69 0.88
N VAL A 43 16.14 2.97 0.25
CA VAL A 43 14.92 2.17 0.42
C VAL A 43 14.86 1.13 -0.69
N TRP A 44 14.84 -0.15 -0.34
CA TRP A 44 14.80 -1.24 -1.33
C TRP A 44 13.38 -1.54 -1.85
N GLY A 45 12.39 -1.50 -0.96
CA GLY A 45 11.00 -1.85 -1.26
C GLY A 45 10.03 -1.31 -0.23
N LEU A 46 8.75 -1.57 -0.47
CA LEU A 46 7.61 -1.14 0.35
C LEU A 46 6.49 -2.16 0.23
N SER A 47 5.66 -2.29 1.27
CA SER A 47 4.33 -2.89 1.17
C SER A 47 3.25 -1.80 1.14
N VAL A 48 2.04 -2.14 0.67
CA VAL A 48 0.93 -1.16 0.60
C VAL A 48 0.39 -0.79 1.98
N GLN A 49 0.28 -1.76 2.86
CA GLN A 49 -0.24 -1.61 4.22
C GLN A 49 0.13 -2.87 5.01
N ASN A 50 0.73 -2.71 6.18
CA ASN A 50 0.88 -3.82 7.12
C ASN A 50 -0.50 -4.35 7.50
N GLU A 51 -0.67 -5.66 7.38
CA GLU A 51 -1.85 -6.39 7.79
C GLU A 51 -3.19 -5.74 7.37
N PRO A 52 -3.50 -5.59 6.06
CA PRO A 52 -4.62 -4.80 5.56
C PRO A 52 -6.01 -5.36 5.93
N MET A 53 -6.05 -6.52 6.57
CA MET A 53 -7.26 -7.18 7.03
C MET A 53 -7.48 -7.07 8.54
N ALA A 54 -6.47 -6.65 9.30
CA ALA A 54 -6.51 -6.64 10.75
C ALA A 54 -6.96 -5.28 11.29
N ARG A 55 -8.03 -5.30 12.09
CA ARG A 55 -8.33 -4.22 13.02
C ARG A 55 -7.54 -4.46 14.29
N GLN A 56 -6.57 -3.61 14.57
CA GLN A 56 -5.72 -3.72 15.76
C GLN A 56 -6.03 -2.60 16.76
N THR A 57 -5.63 -2.78 18.01
CA THR A 57 -5.73 -1.71 19.02
C THR A 57 -4.72 -0.58 18.80
N TRP A 58 -3.66 -0.86 18.03
CA TRP A 58 -2.64 0.08 17.55
C TRP A 58 -2.89 0.50 16.09
N GLU A 59 -1.88 1.09 15.44
CA GLU A 59 -1.94 1.57 14.05
C GLU A 59 -2.34 0.45 13.09
N SER A 60 -3.53 0.57 12.52
CA SER A 60 -3.95 -0.31 11.43
C SER A 60 -4.89 0.41 10.48
N CYS A 61 -4.97 -0.07 9.24
CA CYS A 61 -5.84 0.47 8.21
C CYS A 61 -6.33 -0.69 7.36
N ILE A 62 -7.63 -0.74 7.11
CA ILE A 62 -8.26 -1.84 6.40
C ILE A 62 -8.28 -1.55 4.89
N TYR A 63 -7.91 -2.55 4.11
CA TYR A 63 -8.12 -2.62 2.66
C TYR A 63 -8.71 -3.98 2.30
N THR A 64 -9.81 -3.99 1.55
CA THR A 64 -10.22 -5.19 0.81
C THR A 64 -9.21 -5.50 -0.29
N ALA A 65 -9.33 -6.66 -0.92
CA ALA A 65 -8.44 -7.03 -2.02
C ALA A 65 -8.61 -6.09 -3.22
N GLU A 66 -9.85 -5.69 -3.51
CA GLU A 66 -10.17 -4.74 -4.58
C GLU A 66 -9.66 -3.34 -4.25
N GLU A 67 -9.81 -2.88 -3.00
CA GLU A 67 -9.31 -1.58 -2.57
C GLU A 67 -7.78 -1.49 -2.68
N GLU A 68 -7.05 -2.53 -2.24
CA GLU A 68 -5.59 -2.58 -2.36
C GLU A 68 -5.15 -2.65 -3.84
N ARG A 69 -5.80 -3.50 -4.65
CA ARG A 69 -5.56 -3.59 -6.10
C ARG A 69 -5.75 -2.24 -6.78
N ASP A 70 -6.88 -1.58 -6.51
CA ASP A 70 -7.25 -0.33 -7.17
C ASP A 70 -6.36 0.82 -6.69
N PHE A 71 -5.93 0.81 -5.43
CA PHE A 71 -4.92 1.75 -4.94
C PHE A 71 -3.57 1.56 -5.64
N ILE A 72 -3.10 0.32 -5.81
CA ILE A 72 -1.88 0.00 -6.56
C ILE A 72 -2.01 0.48 -8.01
N LYS A 73 -3.08 0.06 -8.69
CA LYS A 73 -3.33 0.30 -10.12
C LYS A 73 -3.49 1.78 -10.47
N ASN A 74 -4.32 2.49 -9.70
CA ASN A 74 -4.76 3.85 -10.06
C ASN A 74 -3.94 4.95 -9.37
N HIS A 75 -3.20 4.64 -8.30
CA HIS A 75 -2.50 5.65 -7.50
C HIS A 75 -1.04 5.32 -7.25
N LEU A 76 -0.73 4.31 -6.44
CA LEU A 76 0.62 4.08 -5.94
C LEU A 76 1.60 3.70 -7.06
N GLY A 77 1.24 2.72 -7.91
CA GLY A 77 2.07 2.28 -9.03
C GLY A 77 2.40 3.40 -10.03
N PRO A 78 1.39 4.10 -10.59
CA PRO A 78 1.62 5.24 -11.48
C PRO A 78 2.43 6.37 -10.83
N THR A 79 2.20 6.64 -9.54
CA THR A 79 2.91 7.69 -8.80
C THR A 79 4.39 7.35 -8.62
N LEU A 80 4.71 6.13 -8.21
CA LEU A 80 6.10 5.66 -8.13
C LEU A 80 6.79 5.73 -9.49
N LYS A 81 6.10 5.33 -10.57
CA LYS A 81 6.66 5.40 -11.93
C LYS A 81 6.95 6.84 -12.37
N LYS A 82 6.00 7.75 -12.16
CA LYS A 82 6.13 9.17 -12.50
C LYS A 82 7.30 9.83 -11.78
N GLU A 83 7.53 9.46 -10.53
CA GLU A 83 8.54 10.07 -9.65
C GLU A 83 9.91 9.37 -9.72
N GLY A 84 10.14 8.50 -10.71
CA GLY A 84 11.44 7.82 -10.92
C GLY A 84 11.76 6.74 -9.88
N LEU A 85 10.73 6.16 -9.25
CA LEU A 85 10.81 5.14 -8.20
C LEU A 85 10.24 3.78 -8.65
N ALA A 86 10.05 3.56 -9.96
CA ALA A 86 9.51 2.30 -10.51
C ALA A 86 10.31 1.04 -10.13
N GLN A 87 11.59 1.19 -9.81
CA GLN A 87 12.52 0.13 -9.42
C GLN A 87 12.30 -0.37 -7.99
N LYS A 88 11.57 0.37 -7.14
CA LYS A 88 11.27 -0.03 -5.76
C LYS A 88 10.37 -1.27 -5.77
N LYS A 89 10.68 -2.23 -4.91
CA LYS A 89 9.89 -3.47 -4.83
C LYS A 89 8.57 -3.18 -4.14
N LEU A 90 7.49 -3.09 -4.91
CA LEU A 90 6.14 -2.95 -4.37
C LEU A 90 5.56 -4.32 -4.04
N ILE A 91 5.31 -4.54 -2.76
CA ILE A 91 4.82 -5.80 -2.20
C ILE A 91 3.34 -5.63 -1.83
N ALA A 92 2.50 -6.55 -2.28
CA ALA A 92 1.09 -6.60 -1.88
C ALA A 92 0.86 -7.59 -0.73
N TRP A 93 -0.33 -7.57 -0.15
CA TRP A 93 -0.82 -8.45 0.91
C TRP A 93 -0.30 -8.17 2.32
N ASP A 94 0.95 -8.52 2.63
CA ASP A 94 1.60 -8.26 3.91
C ASP A 94 0.78 -8.73 5.15
N HIS A 95 0.29 -9.98 5.09
CA HIS A 95 -0.53 -10.61 6.14
C HIS A 95 -0.34 -12.14 6.18
N ASN A 96 -1.00 -12.81 7.12
CA ASN A 96 -1.02 -14.27 7.30
C ASN A 96 -1.37 -15.06 6.02
N ARG A 97 -0.95 -16.33 6.00
CA ARG A 97 -1.03 -17.22 4.83
C ARG A 97 -2.44 -17.71 4.47
N ASP A 98 -3.41 -17.63 5.36
CA ASP A 98 -4.72 -18.32 5.23
C ASP A 98 -5.53 -17.88 4.00
N LEU A 99 -5.47 -16.59 3.66
CA LEU A 99 -6.20 -15.99 2.53
C LEU A 99 -5.29 -15.56 1.37
N ILE A 100 -4.04 -16.05 1.35
CA ILE A 100 -3.06 -15.61 0.36
C ILE A 100 -3.52 -15.91 -1.07
N TYR A 101 -4.13 -17.07 -1.33
CA TYR A 101 -4.58 -17.42 -2.67
C TYR A 101 -5.65 -16.44 -3.18
N GLN A 102 -6.66 -16.15 -2.37
CA GLN A 102 -7.75 -15.26 -2.73
C GLN A 102 -7.23 -13.84 -2.97
N ARG A 103 -6.38 -13.33 -2.07
CA ARG A 103 -5.76 -12.00 -2.19
C ARG A 103 -4.92 -11.88 -3.45
N VAL A 104 -3.98 -12.81 -3.64
CA VAL A 104 -3.08 -12.82 -4.80
C VAL A 104 -3.85 -12.96 -6.11
N SER A 105 -4.90 -13.77 -6.14
CA SER A 105 -5.76 -13.93 -7.33
C SER A 105 -6.43 -12.60 -7.70
N THR A 106 -6.95 -11.85 -6.73
CA THR A 106 -7.54 -10.52 -7.00
C THR A 106 -6.51 -9.53 -7.55
N TYR A 107 -5.27 -9.56 -7.05
CA TYR A 107 -4.23 -8.64 -7.50
C TYR A 107 -3.69 -8.99 -8.88
N LEU A 108 -3.31 -10.26 -9.08
CA LEU A 108 -2.55 -10.70 -10.26
C LEU A 108 -3.43 -11.02 -11.47
N ASN A 109 -4.74 -11.25 -11.28
CA ASN A 109 -5.68 -11.40 -12.40
C ASN A 109 -6.06 -10.05 -13.06
N ASP A 110 -5.65 -8.90 -12.49
CA ASP A 110 -5.76 -7.59 -13.13
C ASP A 110 -4.38 -7.14 -13.64
N PRO A 111 -4.10 -7.26 -14.96
CA PRO A 111 -2.79 -6.90 -15.53
C PRO A 111 -2.38 -5.45 -15.25
N GLU A 112 -3.35 -4.54 -15.06
CA GLU A 112 -3.08 -3.13 -14.80
C GLU A 112 -2.61 -2.87 -13.38
N ALA A 113 -2.95 -3.75 -12.43
CA ALA A 113 -2.36 -3.77 -11.10
C ALA A 113 -1.07 -4.60 -11.08
N ALA A 114 -1.11 -5.81 -11.65
CA ALA A 114 -0.05 -6.80 -11.60
C ALA A 114 1.30 -6.26 -12.12
N LYS A 115 1.29 -5.41 -13.14
CA LYS A 115 2.51 -4.79 -13.70
C LYS A 115 3.33 -3.95 -12.72
N TYR A 116 2.72 -3.52 -11.61
CA TYR A 116 3.41 -2.76 -10.55
C TYR A 116 3.84 -3.65 -9.37
N ILE A 117 3.28 -4.84 -9.23
CA ILE A 117 3.51 -5.71 -8.08
C ILE A 117 4.77 -6.53 -8.32
N TRP A 118 5.75 -6.37 -7.45
CA TRP A 118 6.99 -7.16 -7.49
C TRP A 118 6.83 -8.50 -6.77
N GLY A 119 6.04 -8.54 -5.70
CA GLY A 119 5.88 -9.75 -4.90
C GLY A 119 4.75 -9.65 -3.88
N ILE A 120 4.56 -10.73 -3.12
CA ILE A 120 3.53 -10.87 -2.10
C ILE A 120 4.22 -11.09 -0.75
N GLY A 121 3.91 -10.24 0.22
CA GLY A 121 4.43 -10.34 1.59
C GLY A 121 3.50 -11.21 2.43
N PHE A 122 4.05 -12.02 3.32
CA PHE A 122 3.25 -12.81 4.27
C PHE A 122 3.95 -12.97 5.61
N HIS A 123 3.14 -13.19 6.65
CA HIS A 123 3.58 -13.46 8.02
C HIS A 123 3.52 -14.97 8.34
#